data_AF-A0A7Y3CSJ3-F1
#
_entry.id   AF-A0A7Y3CSJ3-F1
#
_cell.length_a   1.000
_cell.length_b   1.000
_cell.length_c   1.000
_cell.angle_alpha   90.00
_cell.angle_beta   90.00
_cell.angle_gamma   90.00
#
_symmetry.space_group_name_H-M   'P 1'
#
loop_
_entity.id
_entity.type
_entity.pdbx_description
1 polymer ?
#
loop_
_entity_poly.entity_id
_entity_poly.type
_entity_poly.pdbx_seq_one_letter_code
_entity_poly.pdbx_strand_id
1 'polypeptide(L)'
;MTIDISGFDQNLVSFDNRSYPVYRAGTGPGVMVIHEVPGITPPVVDFARRVVDRGFTVMMPSLFGTPMKPYSPQYAASSLTRACVSREFHCFATDRASPITVWLRHLARRLHEEVGGPGVGVVGMCLT
;
A
#
# COMPACT_ATOMS: atom_id res chain seq x y z
N MET A 1 -12.49 6.62 9.61
CA MET A 1 -11.81 6.15 10.84
C MET A 1 -10.36 5.94 10.50
N THR A 2 -9.49 6.72 11.14
CA THR A 2 -8.02 6.63 11.11
C THR A 2 -7.66 5.40 11.94
N ILE A 3 -6.96 4.41 11.36
CA ILE A 3 -6.50 3.24 12.12
C ILE A 3 -5.05 3.51 12.46
N ASP A 4 -4.77 3.65 13.76
CA ASP A 4 -3.40 3.88 14.20
C ASP A 4 -2.55 2.61 14.02
N ILE A 5 -1.39 2.76 13.38
CA ILE A 5 -0.38 1.72 13.26
C ILE A 5 0.86 2.26 13.95
N SER A 6 1.08 1.83 15.19
CA SER A 6 2.21 2.28 16.02
C SER A 6 3.52 2.25 15.23
N GLY A 7 4.18 3.41 15.19
CA GLY A 7 5.44 3.65 14.47
C GLY A 7 5.28 4.17 13.04
N PHE A 8 4.05 4.38 12.57
CA PHE A 8 3.77 4.93 11.24
C PHE A 8 2.84 6.14 11.32
N ASP A 9 3.22 7.21 10.63
CA ASP A 9 2.36 8.37 10.43
C ASP A 9 1.37 8.08 9.30
N GLN A 10 0.07 8.30 9.56
CA GLN A 10 -0.96 8.14 8.56
C GLN A 10 -1.33 9.48 7.92
N ASN A 11 -1.25 9.55 6.59
CA ASN A 11 -1.71 10.70 5.81
C ASN A 11 -2.70 10.25 4.73
N LEU A 12 -3.73 11.06 4.47
CA LEU A 12 -4.58 10.86 3.31
C LEU A 12 -3.87 11.45 2.08
N VAL A 13 -3.58 10.61 1.08
CA VAL A 13 -2.88 11.02 -0.13
C VAL A 13 -3.83 11.00 -1.31
N SER A 14 -3.94 12.12 -2.02
CA SER A 14 -4.84 12.29 -3.14
C SER A 14 -4.09 12.55 -4.45
N PHE A 15 -4.47 11.84 -5.51
CA PHE A 15 -4.06 12.08 -6.90
C PHE A 15 -5.21 11.72 -7.83
N ASP A 16 -5.42 12.48 -8.91
CA ASP A 16 -6.43 12.20 -9.95
C ASP A 16 -7.82 11.82 -9.40
N ASN A 17 -8.31 12.60 -8.43
CA ASN A 17 -9.59 12.39 -7.73
C ASN A 17 -9.72 11.06 -6.94
N ARG A 18 -8.61 10.36 -6.68
CA ARG A 18 -8.56 9.18 -5.81
C ARG A 18 -7.75 9.48 -4.58
N SER A 19 -8.23 9.02 -3.43
CA SER A 19 -7.59 9.26 -2.14
C SER A 19 -7.44 7.96 -1.38
N TYR A 20 -6.22 7.65 -0.94
CA TYR A 20 -5.95 6.49 -0.08
C TYR A 20 -5.17 6.92 1.15
N PRO A 21 -5.45 6.32 2.32
CA PRO A 21 -4.56 6.49 3.45
C PRO A 21 -3.22 5.82 3.17
N VAL A 22 -2.13 6.50 3.51
CA VAL A 22 -0.75 6.02 3.38
C VAL A 22 -0.09 6.10 4.75
N TYR A 23 0.48 4.97 5.17
CA TYR A 23 1.28 4.87 6.37
C TYR A 23 2.76 5.07 6.02
N ARG A 24 3.43 6.02 6.69
CA ARG A 24 4.82 6.41 6.41
C ARG A 24 5.68 6.26 7.66
N ALA A 25 6.90 5.73 7.50
CA ALA A 25 7.89 5.67 8.57
C ALA A 25 9.32 5.66 8.00
N GLY A 26 10.31 6.02 8.83
CA GLY A 26 11.73 5.99 8.47
C GLY A 26 12.25 7.26 7.76
N THR A 27 13.55 7.27 7.51
CA THR A 27 14.31 8.47 7.07
C THR A 27 15.41 8.21 6.02
N GLY A 28 15.49 6.99 5.45
CA GLY A 28 16.49 6.66 4.42
C GLY A 28 15.89 6.47 3.02
N PRO A 29 16.53 5.67 2.14
CA PRO A 29 16.05 5.45 0.78
C PRO A 29 14.60 4.93 0.73
N GLY A 30 13.86 5.32 -0.30
CA GLY A 30 12.42 5.05 -0.40
C GLY A 30 12.08 3.62 -0.81
N VAL A 31 11.18 2.98 -0.06
CA VAL A 31 10.56 1.69 -0.39
C VAL A 31 9.04 1.79 -0.25
N MET A 32 8.31 1.40 -1.29
CA MET A 32 6.85 1.24 -1.23
C MET A 32 6.49 -0.22 -0.95
N VAL A 33 5.69 -0.44 0.10
CA VAL A 33 5.21 -1.77 0.48
C VAL A 33 3.72 -1.87 0.14
N ILE A 34 3.38 -2.70 -0.84
CA ILE A 34 2.00 -2.89 -1.33
C ILE A 34 1.49 -4.22 -0.76
N HIS A 35 0.39 -4.15 0.01
CA HIS A 35 -0.19 -5.31 0.69
C HIS A 35 -0.98 -6.23 -0.27
N GLU A 36 -1.09 -7.50 0.09
CA GLU A 36 -2.02 -8.44 -0.57
C GLU A 36 -3.46 -8.26 -0.06
N VAL A 37 -4.42 -8.90 -0.73
CA VAL A 37 -5.64 -9.42 -0.09
C VAL A 37 -5.31 -10.12 1.24
N PRO A 38 -5.97 -9.77 2.35
CA PRO A 38 -7.18 -8.96 2.43
C PRO A 38 -6.96 -7.46 2.71
N GLY A 39 -5.73 -6.99 2.88
CA GLY A 39 -5.39 -5.65 3.34
C GLY A 39 -4.06 -5.61 4.09
N ILE A 40 -3.77 -4.48 4.75
CA ILE A 40 -2.63 -4.36 5.68
C ILE A 40 -2.90 -5.18 6.93
N THR A 41 -2.44 -6.43 6.97
CA THR A 41 -2.55 -7.31 8.15
C THR A 41 -1.37 -7.10 9.12
N PRO A 42 -1.42 -7.60 10.37
CA PRO A 42 -0.29 -7.47 11.30
C PRO A 42 1.06 -7.98 10.73
N PRO A 43 1.14 -9.13 10.03
CA PRO A 43 2.38 -9.57 9.41
C PRO A 43 2.93 -8.62 8.33
N VAL A 44 2.04 -7.91 7.60
CA VAL A 44 2.45 -6.89 6.62
C VAL A 44 3.10 -5.70 7.33
N VAL A 45 2.52 -5.26 8.45
CA VAL A 45 3.12 -4.21 9.29
C VAL A 45 4.46 -4.64 9.85
N ASP A 46 4.59 -5.88 10.33
CA ASP A 46 5.86 -6.40 10.86
C ASP A 46 6.93 -6.54 9.78
N PHE A 47 6.53 -6.83 8.53
CA PHE A 47 7.43 -6.73 7.39
C PHE A 47 7.86 -5.28 7.14
N ALA A 48 6.92 -4.34 7.08
CA ALA A 48 7.22 -2.93 6.87
C ALA A 48 8.16 -2.37 7.97
N ARG A 49 7.95 -2.74 9.23
CA ARG A 49 8.84 -2.39 10.35
C ARG A 49 10.25 -2.88 10.13
N ARG A 50 10.43 -4.16 9.74
CA ARG A 50 11.76 -4.69 9.43
C ARG A 50 12.45 -3.93 8.31
N VAL A 51 11.71 -3.43 7.32
CA VAL A 51 12.26 -2.59 6.25
C VAL A 51 12.70 -1.22 6.81
N VAL A 52 11.88 -0.59 7.65
CA VAL A 52 12.26 0.65 8.36
C VAL A 52 13.50 0.44 9.22
N ASP A 53 13.56 -0.65 9.99
CA ASP A 53 14.69 -1.01 10.86
C ASP A 53 16.00 -1.24 10.07
N ARG A 54 15.91 -1.50 8.75
CA ARG A 54 17.07 -1.58 7.86
C ARG A 54 17.48 -0.23 7.28
N GLY A 55 16.91 0.85 7.77
CA GLY A 55 17.27 2.22 7.43
C GLY A 55 16.58 2.75 6.17
N PHE A 56 15.43 2.20 5.79
CA PHE A 56 14.65 2.68 4.66
C PHE A 56 13.49 3.59 5.11
N THR A 57 13.06 4.49 4.22
CA THR A 57 11.76 5.17 4.35
C THR A 57 10.70 4.31 3.70
N VAL A 58 9.68 3.91 4.45
CA VAL A 58 8.58 3.09 3.95
C VAL A 58 7.33 3.94 3.73
N MET A 59 6.69 3.77 2.58
CA MET A 59 5.28 4.14 2.37
C MET A 59 4.45 2.89 2.11
N MET A 60 3.36 2.74 2.86
CA MET A 60 2.45 1.61 2.77
C MET A 60 1.02 2.12 2.53
N PRO A 61 0.56 2.16 1.27
CA PRO A 61 -0.79 2.59 0.94
C PRO A 61 -1.82 1.53 1.38
N SER A 62 -2.90 1.96 2.02
CA SER A 62 -4.06 1.13 2.34
C SER A 62 -5.05 1.16 1.19
N LEU A 63 -4.89 0.23 0.25
CA LEU A 63 -5.63 0.20 -1.01
C LEU A 63 -7.03 -0.39 -0.87
N PHE A 64 -7.17 -1.42 -0.04
CA PHE A 64 -8.44 -2.06 0.28
C PHE A 64 -8.36 -2.79 1.62
N GLY A 65 -9.51 -3.27 2.08
CA GLY A 65 -9.64 -3.92 3.38
C GLY A 65 -9.59 -2.94 4.56
N THR A 66 -9.39 -3.50 5.73
CA THR A 66 -9.25 -2.82 7.01
C THR A 66 -7.83 -3.08 7.55
N PRO A 67 -7.00 -2.03 7.68
CA PRO A 67 -5.69 -2.15 8.32
C PRO A 67 -5.75 -2.79 9.71
N MET A 68 -4.69 -3.53 10.06
CA MET A 68 -4.53 -4.30 11.30
C MET A 68 -5.53 -5.43 11.54
N LYS A 69 -6.51 -5.66 10.64
CA LYS A 69 -7.42 -6.81 10.75
C LYS A 69 -6.64 -8.11 10.46
N PRO A 70 -6.61 -9.08 11.39
CA PRO A 70 -5.95 -10.36 11.15
C PRO A 70 -6.54 -11.10 9.95
N TYR A 71 -5.70 -11.90 9.29
CA TYR A 71 -6.13 -12.75 8.20
C TYR A 71 -7.21 -13.74 8.67
N SER A 72 -8.24 -13.91 7.87
CA SER A 72 -9.15 -15.06 7.93
C SER A 72 -9.63 -15.38 6.52
N PRO A 73 -9.96 -16.65 6.20
CA PRO A 73 -10.46 -17.03 4.89
C PRO A 73 -11.69 -16.22 4.46
N GLN A 74 -12.61 -15.97 5.40
CA GLN A 74 -13.82 -15.18 5.16
C GLN A 74 -13.48 -13.73 4.82
N TYR A 75 -12.50 -13.15 5.52
CA TYR A 75 -12.04 -11.80 5.24
C TYR A 75 -11.35 -11.71 3.88
N ALA A 76 -10.47 -12.65 3.56
CA ALA A 76 -9.83 -12.75 2.24
C ALA A 76 -10.85 -12.84 1.11
N ALA A 77 -11.84 -13.73 1.21
CA ALA A 77 -12.91 -13.84 0.22
C ALA A 77 -13.67 -12.52 0.06
N SER A 78 -14.09 -11.89 1.17
CA SER A 78 -14.83 -10.63 1.13
C SER A 78 -14.03 -9.46 0.52
N SER A 79 -12.73 -9.35 0.85
CA SER A 79 -11.85 -8.33 0.30
C SER A 79 -11.59 -8.57 -1.19
N LEU A 80 -11.39 -9.83 -1.60
CA LEU A 80 -11.18 -10.19 -3.00
C LEU A 80 -12.42 -9.86 -3.84
N THR A 81 -13.62 -10.25 -3.40
CA THR A 81 -14.87 -9.89 -4.10
C THR A 81 -15.00 -8.38 -4.22
N ARG A 82 -14.67 -7.63 -3.17
CA ARG A 82 -14.72 -6.16 -3.20
C ARG A 82 -13.69 -5.55 -4.16
N ALA A 83 -12.48 -6.10 -4.20
CA ALA A 83 -11.44 -5.68 -5.13
C ALA A 83 -11.86 -5.95 -6.58
N CYS A 84 -12.36 -7.15 -6.89
CA CYS A 84 -12.81 -7.53 -8.23
C CYS A 84 -14.00 -6.71 -8.75
N VAL A 85 -14.88 -6.24 -7.85
CA VAL A 85 -16.02 -5.38 -8.21
C VAL A 85 -15.63 -3.89 -8.25
N SER A 86 -14.50 -3.53 -7.63
CA SER A 86 -14.01 -2.16 -7.66
C SER A 86 -13.54 -1.78 -9.07
N ARG A 87 -13.91 -0.58 -9.53
CA ARG A 87 -13.43 -0.03 -10.81
C ARG A 87 -11.92 0.28 -10.78
N GLU A 88 -11.26 0.09 -9.64
CA GLU A 88 -9.86 0.43 -9.40
C GLU A 88 -8.92 -0.75 -9.64
N PHE A 89 -9.41 -1.98 -9.49
CA PHE A 89 -8.64 -3.21 -9.65
C PHE A 89 -9.25 -4.03 -10.79
N HIS A 90 -8.59 -4.01 -11.94
CA HIS A 90 -8.97 -4.83 -13.09
C HIS A 90 -8.53 -6.29 -12.88
N CYS A 91 -9.00 -6.95 -11.82
CA CYS A 91 -8.56 -8.30 -11.44
C CYS A 91 -8.75 -9.36 -12.55
N PHE A 92 -9.64 -9.11 -13.51
CA PHE A 92 -9.92 -10.02 -14.64
C PHE A 92 -9.82 -9.37 -16.02
N ALA A 93 -9.39 -8.10 -16.13
CA ALA A 93 -9.24 -7.46 -17.43
C ALA A 93 -7.84 -7.72 -17.98
N THR A 94 -7.69 -8.82 -18.72
CA THR A 94 -6.54 -9.02 -19.60
C THR A 94 -6.53 -7.87 -20.62
N ASP A 95 -5.44 -7.09 -20.65
CA ASP A 95 -5.16 -5.98 -21.58
C ASP A 95 -5.50 -4.54 -21.12
N ARG A 96 -5.78 -4.29 -19.83
CA ARG A 96 -5.86 -2.90 -19.30
C ARG A 96 -5.14 -2.74 -17.97
N ALA A 97 -4.19 -1.80 -17.90
CA ALA A 97 -3.59 -1.40 -16.65
C ALA A 97 -4.67 -0.89 -15.66
N SER A 98 -4.65 -1.42 -14.44
CA SER A 98 -5.57 -0.98 -13.38
C SER A 98 -5.35 0.51 -13.09
N PRO A 99 -6.40 1.33 -12.95
CA PRO A 99 -6.25 2.76 -12.68
C PRO A 99 -5.46 3.08 -11.41
N ILE A 100 -5.41 2.15 -10.45
CA ILE A 100 -4.57 2.25 -9.26
C ILE A 100 -3.08 2.34 -9.59
N THR A 101 -2.62 1.76 -10.69
CA THR A 101 -1.20 1.78 -11.08
C THR A 101 -0.71 3.20 -11.38
N VAL A 102 -1.57 4.06 -11.94
CA VAL A 102 -1.26 5.48 -12.16
C VAL A 102 -1.10 6.20 -10.82
N TRP A 103 -2.03 5.97 -9.89
CA TRP A 103 -1.97 6.54 -8.54
C TRP A 103 -0.71 6.06 -7.79
N LEU A 104 -0.35 4.78 -7.88
CA LEU A 104 0.87 4.21 -7.29
C LEU A 104 2.15 4.82 -7.89
N ARG A 105 2.16 5.08 -9.21
CA ARG A 105 3.27 5.79 -9.86
C ARG A 105 3.42 7.22 -9.32
N HIS A 106 2.32 7.93 -9.10
CA HIS A 106 2.35 9.26 -8.48
C HIS A 106 2.86 9.19 -7.03
N LEU A 107 2.44 8.19 -6.27
CA LEU A 107 2.95 7.98 -4.91
C LEU A 107 4.45 7.66 -4.91
N ALA A 108 4.93 6.82 -5.83
CA ALA A 108 6.34 6.48 -5.95
C ALA A 108 7.18 7.71 -6.32
N ARG A 109 6.69 8.55 -7.24
CA ARG A 109 7.31 9.83 -7.56
C ARG A 109 7.40 10.75 -6.35
N ARG A 110 6.29 10.92 -5.60
CA ARG A 110 6.30 11.72 -4.38
C ARG A 110 7.35 11.22 -3.39
N LEU A 111 7.39 9.91 -3.13
CA LEU A 111 8.39 9.33 -2.23
C LEU A 111 9.82 9.61 -2.71
N HIS A 112 10.08 9.46 -4.01
CA HIS A 112 11.39 9.77 -4.59
C HIS A 112 11.76 11.26 -4.47
N GLU A 113 10.81 12.16 -4.73
CA GLU A 113 11.00 13.61 -4.58
C GLU A 113 11.29 13.99 -3.11
N GLU A 114 10.69 13.29 -2.14
CA GLU A 114 10.92 13.50 -0.70
C GLU A 114 12.30 13.01 -0.22
N VAL A 115 12.75 11.83 -0.67
CA VAL A 115 13.94 11.16 -0.10
C VAL A 115 15.17 11.19 -1.02
N GLY A 116 15.01 11.55 -2.29
CA GLY A 116 16.07 11.55 -3.30
C GLY A 116 16.57 10.15 -3.67
N GLY A 117 17.86 10.06 -4.01
CA GLY A 117 18.53 8.81 -4.39
C GLY A 117 18.38 8.43 -5.87
N PRO A 118 18.66 7.18 -6.26
CA PRO A 118 18.55 6.73 -7.66
C PRO A 118 17.11 6.35 -8.07
N GLY A 119 16.20 6.20 -7.11
CA GLY A 119 14.83 5.77 -7.34
C GLY A 119 14.15 5.25 -6.07
N VAL A 120 13.01 4.57 -6.26
CA VAL A 120 12.22 3.95 -5.17
C VAL A 120 12.11 2.44 -5.41
N GLY A 121 12.38 1.66 -4.37
CA GLY A 121 12.11 0.22 -4.37
C GLY A 121 10.62 -0.06 -4.17
N VAL A 122 10.10 -1.12 -4.77
CA VAL A 122 8.70 -1.54 -4.58
C VAL A 122 8.66 -3.02 -4.21
N VAL A 123 7.94 -3.34 -3.14
CA VAL A 123 7.66 -4.71 -2.71
C VAL A 123 6.14 -4.93 -2.76
N GLY A 124 5.70 -5.76 -3.70
CA GLY A 124 4.31 -6.21 -3.80
C GLY A 124 4.17 -7.63 -3.23
N MET A 125 3.18 -7.85 -2.37
CA MET A 125 2.86 -9.17 -1.81
C MET A 125 1.72 -9.80 -2.60
N CYS A 126 2.04 -10.81 -3.43
CA CYS A 126 1.10 -11.65 -4.21
C CYS A 126 0.02 -10.82 -4.94
N LEU A 127 -1.28 -11.14 -4.87
CA LEU A 127 -2.34 -10.48 -5.65
C LEU A 127 -2.57 -9.04 -5.14
N THR A 128 -1.77 -8.11 -5.67
CA THR A 128 -1.81 -6.64 -5.46
C THR A 128 -2.55 -5.92 -6.59
#